data_AF-A0A6A4I7L7-F1
#
_entry.id   AF-A0A6A4I7L7-F1
#
_cell.length_a   1.000
_cell.length_b   1.000
_cell.length_c   1.000
_cell.angle_alpha   90.00
_cell.angle_beta   90.00
_cell.angle_gamma   90.00
#
_symmetry.space_group_name_H-M   'P 1'
#
loop_
_entity.id
_entity.type
_entity.pdbx_description
1 polymer ?
#
loop_
_entity_poly.entity_id
_entity_poly.type
_entity_poly.pdbx_seq_one_letter_code
_entity_poly.pdbx_strand_id
1 'polypeptide(L)'
;MRCHTCEKDCDKPQRCSKCQKTIYCSVECQTTDWKQHKRSVCLQSAEASRIEKHMKKFTGPNSLMASMRKMEDAAWAERARNPEPTRACDGCFRRWEDVPFNPDEDDDEEADVHCGSRRDGKRCTKCDWTVCVDCLRPENQEWNLIEQPTGNCRCAKSNFGVRYCTMTTSFLHGHGQKRYTGDRHPEISASGYPDTAFEAEARKCRNCGRVKRCLKKEHLTDYAPEARFKELKEEKVRSEIDAL
;
A
#
# COMPACT_ATOMS: atom_id res chain seq x y z
N MET A 1 35.85 8.67 21.59
CA MET A 1 35.37 8.87 20.20
C MET A 1 36.08 10.11 19.68
N ARG A 2 36.87 9.99 18.60
CA ARG A 2 37.72 11.10 18.13
C ARG A 2 37.00 12.03 17.16
N CYS A 3 37.20 13.32 17.33
CA CYS A 3 36.74 14.36 16.40
C CYS A 3 37.46 14.22 15.05
N HIS A 4 36.73 14.27 13.94
CA HIS A 4 37.36 14.19 12.61
C HIS A 4 38.25 15.39 12.28
N THR A 5 37.99 16.55 12.87
CA THR A 5 38.70 17.80 12.56
C THR A 5 39.94 18.01 13.43
N CYS A 6 39.82 17.77 14.74
CA CYS A 6 40.88 18.07 15.70
C CYS A 6 41.53 16.81 16.30
N GLU A 7 41.07 15.63 15.92
CA GLU A 7 41.57 14.30 16.33
C GLU A 7 41.56 14.01 17.84
N LYS A 8 41.07 14.93 18.66
CA LYS A 8 40.90 14.77 20.11
C LYS A 8 39.70 13.90 20.44
N ASP A 9 39.79 13.17 21.54
CA ASP A 9 38.62 12.50 22.13
C ASP A 9 37.60 13.52 22.64
N CYS A 10 36.34 13.30 22.30
CA CYS A 10 35.23 14.18 22.63
C CYS A 10 34.47 13.63 23.85
N ASP A 11 34.25 14.46 24.86
CA ASP A 11 33.37 14.10 25.99
C ASP A 11 31.90 14.05 25.57
N LYS A 12 31.50 14.97 24.67
CA LYS A 12 30.12 15.09 24.13
C LYS A 12 30.16 15.11 22.59
N PRO A 13 30.38 13.96 21.94
CA PRO A 13 30.48 13.89 20.50
C PRO A 13 29.16 14.24 19.81
N GLN A 14 29.22 15.14 18.84
CA GLN A 14 28.12 15.47 17.94
C GLN A 14 28.32 14.77 16.60
N ARG A 15 27.27 14.14 16.08
CA ARG A 15 27.30 13.52 14.75
C ARG A 15 26.74 14.49 13.73
N CYS A 16 27.26 14.43 12.49
CA CYS A 16 26.67 15.18 11.39
C CYS A 16 25.18 14.83 11.25
N SER A 17 24.29 15.82 11.34
CA SER A 17 22.83 15.62 11.33
C SER A 17 22.33 14.92 10.06
N LYS A 18 23.03 15.09 8.93
CA LYS A 18 22.64 14.53 7.63
C LYS A 18 23.11 13.10 7.41
N CYS A 19 24.41 12.82 7.61
CA CYS A 19 24.95 11.48 7.33
C CYS A 19 25.10 10.60 8.58
N GLN A 20 25.10 11.17 9.78
CA GLN A 20 25.29 10.51 11.09
C GLN A 20 26.58 9.67 11.23
N LYS A 21 27.49 9.75 10.24
CA LYS A 21 28.73 8.97 10.13
C LYS A 21 29.94 9.68 10.73
N THR A 22 30.08 10.98 10.51
CA THR A 22 31.23 11.76 10.99
C THR A 22 30.93 12.39 12.34
N ILE A 23 31.90 12.35 13.25
CA ILE A 23 31.81 12.82 14.63
C ILE A 23 32.67 14.07 14.80
N TYR A 24 32.14 15.06 15.51
CA TYR A 24 32.78 16.32 15.86
C TYR A 24 32.65 16.58 17.36
N CYS A 25 33.61 17.28 17.96
CA CYS A 25 33.50 17.75 19.34
C CYS A 25 32.56 18.96 19.47
N SER A 26 32.41 19.75 18.41
CA SER A 26 31.65 21.00 18.40
C SER A 26 31.19 21.37 17.00
N VAL A 27 30.25 22.32 16.93
CA VAL A 27 29.78 22.93 15.67
C VAL A 27 30.94 23.62 14.93
N GLU A 28 31.92 24.19 15.63
CA GLU A 28 33.09 24.82 15.01
C GLU A 28 33.93 23.82 14.21
N CYS A 29 34.21 22.65 14.79
CA CYS A 29 34.90 21.56 14.08
C CYS A 29 34.09 21.09 12.87
N GLN A 30 32.77 20.94 13.02
CA GLN A 30 31.88 20.59 11.91
C GLN A 30 31.93 21.63 10.78
N THR A 31 31.86 22.92 11.09
CA THR A 31 31.89 24.00 10.08
C THR A 31 33.24 24.11 9.38
N THR A 32 34.32 23.84 10.09
CA THR A 32 35.68 23.84 9.53
C THR A 32 35.87 22.71 8.51
N ASP A 33 35.41 21.51 8.85
CA ASP A 33 35.48 20.33 7.98
C ASP A 33 34.40 20.35 6.87
N TRP A 34 33.36 21.18 7.00
CA TRP A 34 32.18 21.16 6.11
C TRP A 34 32.51 21.17 4.62
N LYS A 35 33.52 21.93 4.18
CA LYS A 35 33.91 22.01 2.76
C LYS A 35 34.41 20.68 2.20
N GLN A 36 35.15 19.91 3.00
CA GLN A 36 35.68 18.59 2.63
C GLN A 36 34.62 17.52 2.87
N HIS A 37 34.08 17.46 4.08
CA HIS A 37 33.02 16.54 4.48
C HIS A 37 31.85 16.50 3.51
N LYS A 38 31.35 17.66 3.06
CA LYS A 38 30.20 17.70 2.16
C LYS A 38 30.46 17.05 0.81
N ARG A 39 31.71 17.01 0.34
CA ARG A 39 32.09 16.44 -0.95
C ARG A 39 32.38 14.94 -0.86
N SER A 40 32.94 14.49 0.26
CA SER A 40 33.44 13.12 0.42
C SER A 40 32.50 12.20 1.19
N VAL A 41 31.80 12.68 2.22
CA VAL A 41 31.09 11.82 3.20
C VAL A 41 29.63 12.22 3.42
N CYS A 42 29.31 13.52 3.43
CA CYS A 42 27.97 14.01 3.82
C CYS A 42 26.90 13.80 2.75
N LEU A 43 27.27 14.03 1.50
CA LEU A 43 26.44 13.62 0.39
C LEU A 43 26.54 12.11 0.36
N GLN A 44 25.39 11.43 0.52
CA GLN A 44 25.26 10.02 0.18
C GLN A 44 26.06 9.79 -1.11
N SER A 45 26.86 8.71 -1.16
CA SER A 45 27.88 8.44 -2.18
C SER A 45 27.52 9.04 -3.53
N ALA A 46 28.50 9.53 -4.30
CA ALA A 46 28.23 10.05 -5.65
C ALA A 46 27.31 9.10 -6.47
N GLU A 47 27.37 7.79 -6.19
CA GLU A 47 26.45 6.75 -6.62
C GLU A 47 25.00 6.92 -6.14
N ALA A 48 24.72 7.09 -4.84
CA ALA A 48 23.37 7.35 -4.34
C ALA A 48 22.74 8.62 -4.99
N SER A 49 23.51 9.69 -5.15
CA SER A 49 23.03 10.88 -5.88
C SER A 49 22.79 10.61 -7.37
N ARG A 50 23.60 9.75 -8.00
CA ARG A 50 23.38 9.27 -9.38
C ARG A 50 22.12 8.43 -9.49
N ILE A 51 21.90 7.49 -8.56
CA ILE A 51 20.70 6.65 -8.49
C ILE A 51 19.47 7.53 -8.28
N GLU A 52 19.49 8.48 -7.35
CA GLU A 52 18.38 9.41 -7.12
C GLU A 52 18.06 10.23 -8.38
N LYS A 53 19.08 10.75 -9.08
CA LYS A 53 18.89 11.45 -10.37
C LYS A 53 18.28 10.54 -11.43
N HIS A 54 18.71 9.27 -11.52
CA HIS A 54 18.12 8.30 -12.44
C HIS A 54 16.67 7.99 -12.06
N MET A 55 16.37 7.68 -10.80
CA MET A 55 15.00 7.42 -10.33
C MET A 55 14.08 8.62 -10.56
N LYS A 56 14.58 9.85 -10.36
CA LYS A 56 13.81 11.08 -10.62
C LYS A 56 13.53 11.29 -12.11
N LYS A 57 14.43 10.87 -13.01
CA LYS A 57 14.14 10.85 -14.46
C LYS A 57 13.03 9.86 -14.81
N PHE A 58 12.94 8.71 -14.13
CA PHE A 58 11.90 7.70 -14.37
C PHE A 58 10.56 7.97 -13.68
N THR A 59 10.56 8.73 -12.58
CA THR A 59 9.33 8.99 -11.79
C THR A 59 8.81 10.42 -11.89
N GLY A 60 9.58 11.33 -12.49
CA GLY A 60 9.21 12.74 -12.65
C GLY A 60 7.97 12.97 -13.53
N PRO A 61 7.39 14.18 -13.51
CA PRO A 61 6.14 14.50 -14.21
C PRO A 61 6.21 14.36 -15.74
N ASN A 62 7.42 14.36 -16.30
CA ASN A 62 7.70 14.18 -17.73
C ASN A 62 8.27 12.79 -18.05
N SER A 63 8.22 11.85 -17.11
CA SER A 63 8.71 10.50 -17.32
C SER A 63 7.71 9.62 -18.07
N LEU A 64 8.20 8.49 -18.60
CA LEU A 64 7.35 7.45 -19.18
C LEU A 64 6.26 6.99 -18.20
N MET A 65 6.59 6.78 -16.92
CA MET A 65 5.61 6.37 -15.90
C MET A 65 4.56 7.44 -15.63
N ALA A 66 4.92 8.73 -15.68
CA ALA A 66 3.93 9.80 -15.58
C ALA A 66 3.02 9.85 -16.82
N SER A 67 3.57 9.60 -18.02
CA SER A 67 2.76 9.46 -19.24
C SER A 67 1.79 8.29 -19.15
N MET A 68 2.26 7.11 -18.71
CA MET A 68 1.41 5.94 -18.50
C MET A 68 0.27 6.22 -17.51
N ARG A 69 0.56 6.89 -16.39
CA ARG A 69 -0.50 7.30 -15.44
C ARG A 69 -1.51 8.27 -16.06
N LYS A 70 -1.08 9.22 -16.88
CA LYS A 70 -2.00 10.11 -17.60
C LYS A 70 -2.88 9.35 -18.59
N MET A 71 -2.33 8.37 -19.30
CA MET A 71 -3.09 7.50 -20.19
C MET A 71 -4.08 6.63 -19.40
N GLU A 72 -3.66 6.06 -18.27
CA GLU A 72 -4.54 5.30 -17.35
C GLU A 72 -5.69 6.18 -16.83
N ASP A 73 -5.37 7.39 -16.35
CA ASP A 73 -6.37 8.36 -15.88
C ASP A 73 -7.34 8.77 -17.01
N ALA A 74 -6.83 8.98 -18.23
CA ALA A 74 -7.65 9.31 -19.39
C ALA A 74 -8.55 8.15 -19.83
N ALA A 75 -8.01 6.93 -19.89
CA ALA A 75 -8.78 5.71 -20.19
C ALA A 75 -9.86 5.48 -19.14
N TRP A 76 -9.55 5.73 -17.86
CA TRP A 76 -10.52 5.63 -16.78
C TRP A 76 -11.60 6.71 -16.86
N ALA A 77 -11.23 7.95 -17.19
CA ALA A 77 -12.18 9.04 -17.41
C ALA A 77 -13.08 8.76 -18.62
N GLU A 78 -12.54 8.15 -19.68
CA GLU A 78 -13.30 7.77 -20.86
C GLU A 78 -14.29 6.65 -20.54
N ARG A 79 -13.87 5.58 -19.86
CA ARG A 79 -14.77 4.52 -19.37
C ARG A 79 -15.88 5.07 -18.47
N ALA A 80 -15.58 6.09 -17.66
CA ALA A 80 -16.59 6.75 -16.83
C ALA A 80 -17.61 7.58 -17.66
N ARG A 81 -17.21 8.13 -18.81
CA ARG A 81 -18.11 8.84 -19.73
C ARG A 81 -18.93 7.91 -20.62
N ASN A 82 -18.26 6.88 -21.15
CA ASN A 82 -18.78 5.91 -22.09
C ASN A 82 -18.66 4.51 -21.48
N PRO A 83 -19.62 4.13 -20.61
CA PRO A 83 -19.59 2.86 -19.91
C PRO A 83 -19.97 1.74 -20.88
N GLU A 84 -18.98 1.25 -21.62
CA GLU A 84 -19.14 0.08 -22.47
C GLU A 84 -19.16 -1.19 -21.64
N PRO A 85 -20.00 -2.16 -22.04
CA PRO A 85 -20.03 -3.45 -21.39
C PRO A 85 -18.68 -4.16 -21.45
N THR A 86 -18.03 -4.35 -20.30
CA THR A 86 -16.78 -5.09 -20.25
C THR A 86 -17.00 -6.53 -20.73
N ARG A 87 -16.08 -7.04 -21.57
CA ARG A 87 -16.09 -8.44 -22.06
C ARG A 87 -15.64 -9.44 -20.99
N ALA A 88 -15.00 -8.94 -19.94
CA ALA A 88 -14.47 -9.72 -18.82
C ALA A 88 -14.77 -9.07 -17.48
N CYS A 89 -14.73 -9.88 -16.42
CA CYS A 89 -14.76 -9.42 -15.05
C CYS A 89 -13.52 -8.57 -14.75
N ASP A 90 -13.68 -7.32 -14.32
CA ASP A 90 -12.55 -6.46 -13.94
C ASP A 90 -11.84 -6.96 -12.67
N GLY A 91 -12.50 -7.87 -11.92
CA GLY A 91 -11.87 -8.70 -10.92
C GLY A 91 -11.01 -9.75 -11.61
N CYS A 92 -11.44 -11.01 -11.70
CA CYS A 92 -10.59 -12.12 -12.15
C CYS A 92 -10.10 -12.08 -13.61
N PHE A 93 -10.40 -11.05 -14.41
CA PHE A 93 -10.08 -10.93 -15.85
C PHE A 93 -10.61 -12.03 -16.75
N ARG A 94 -11.43 -12.93 -16.21
CA ARG A 94 -12.11 -13.98 -16.96
C ARG A 94 -13.27 -13.41 -17.78
N ARG A 95 -13.50 -14.01 -18.94
CA ARG A 95 -14.58 -13.66 -19.86
C ARG A 95 -15.95 -13.92 -19.22
N TRP A 96 -16.93 -13.07 -19.51
CA TRP A 96 -18.32 -13.33 -19.11
C TRP A 96 -18.97 -14.39 -20.01
N GLU A 97 -19.78 -15.28 -19.44
CA GLU A 97 -20.48 -16.34 -20.21
C GLU A 97 -21.41 -15.80 -21.30
N ASP A 98 -21.95 -14.60 -21.13
CA ASP A 98 -22.88 -13.97 -22.08
C ASP A 98 -22.18 -13.12 -23.16
N VAL A 99 -20.85 -13.11 -23.20
CA VAL A 99 -20.08 -12.44 -24.26
C VAL A 99 -19.74 -13.46 -25.35
N PRO A 100 -20.27 -13.29 -26.58
CA PRO A 100 -19.97 -14.22 -27.66
C PRO A 100 -18.47 -14.23 -28.00
N PHE A 101 -17.97 -15.42 -28.33
CA PHE A 101 -16.62 -15.63 -28.83
C PHE A 101 -16.46 -14.98 -30.21
N ASN A 102 -15.35 -14.28 -30.42
CA ASN A 102 -14.99 -13.66 -31.70
C ASN A 102 -13.72 -14.34 -32.24
N PRO A 103 -13.83 -15.24 -33.23
CA PRO A 103 -12.70 -16.02 -33.74
C PRO A 103 -11.59 -15.17 -34.39
N ASP A 104 -11.89 -13.94 -34.80
CA ASP A 104 -10.88 -13.05 -35.39
C ASP A 104 -10.05 -12.30 -34.33
N GLU A 105 -10.52 -12.25 -33.09
CA GLU A 105 -9.89 -11.52 -31.98
C GLU A 105 -9.38 -12.43 -30.86
N ASP A 106 -9.94 -13.63 -30.74
CA ASP A 106 -9.71 -14.56 -29.66
C ASP A 106 -8.82 -15.72 -30.16
N ASP A 107 -7.49 -15.58 -30.03
CA ASP A 107 -6.52 -16.63 -30.41
C ASP A 107 -6.72 -17.90 -29.55
N ASP A 108 -7.09 -18.99 -30.21
CA ASP A 108 -7.73 -20.23 -29.74
C ASP A 108 -6.99 -21.15 -28.71
N GLU A 109 -5.93 -20.71 -27.99
CA GLU A 109 -5.08 -21.68 -27.26
C GLU A 109 -5.23 -21.77 -25.73
N GLU A 110 -5.91 -20.83 -25.05
CA GLU A 110 -6.22 -20.99 -23.62
C GLU A 110 -7.70 -21.31 -23.41
N ALA A 111 -7.96 -22.49 -22.82
CA ALA A 111 -9.28 -22.95 -22.45
C ALA A 111 -10.09 -21.81 -21.81
N ASP A 112 -11.21 -21.48 -22.45
CA ASP A 112 -12.07 -20.33 -22.18
C ASP A 112 -12.68 -20.45 -20.76
N VAL A 113 -11.92 -20.09 -19.73
CA VAL A 113 -12.39 -20.12 -18.35
C VAL A 113 -13.28 -18.90 -18.13
N HIS A 114 -14.57 -19.10 -18.31
CA HIS A 114 -15.57 -18.07 -18.07
C HIS A 114 -15.78 -17.84 -16.56
N CYS A 115 -16.27 -16.65 -16.19
CA CYS A 115 -16.65 -16.35 -14.81
C CYS A 115 -18.12 -15.95 -14.68
N GLY A 116 -19.03 -16.91 -14.81
CA GLY A 116 -20.46 -16.68 -14.62
C GLY A 116 -21.04 -15.65 -15.59
N SER A 117 -22.32 -15.33 -15.40
CA SER A 117 -22.99 -14.30 -16.19
C SER A 117 -22.64 -12.90 -15.71
N ARG A 118 -22.46 -11.97 -16.66
CA ARG A 118 -22.32 -10.54 -16.38
C ARG A 118 -23.52 -9.96 -15.65
N ARG A 119 -24.71 -10.55 -15.83
CA ARG A 119 -25.97 -10.11 -15.21
C ARG A 119 -26.00 -10.34 -13.71
N ASP A 120 -25.30 -11.38 -13.25
CA ASP A 120 -25.24 -11.75 -11.83
C ASP A 120 -24.12 -10.99 -11.10
N GLY A 121 -23.18 -10.42 -11.85
CA GLY A 121 -22.12 -9.57 -11.33
C GLY A 121 -22.62 -8.25 -10.73
N LYS A 122 -21.76 -7.59 -9.96
CA LYS A 122 -22.01 -6.21 -9.51
C LYS A 122 -21.33 -5.24 -10.45
N ARG A 123 -22.02 -4.14 -10.76
CA ARG A 123 -21.56 -3.04 -11.61
C ARG A 123 -21.49 -1.73 -10.83
N CYS A 124 -20.44 -0.94 -11.00
CA CYS A 124 -20.33 0.39 -10.40
C CYS A 124 -21.16 1.36 -11.23
N THR A 125 -22.11 2.06 -10.62
CA THR A 125 -22.88 3.10 -11.32
C THR A 125 -22.09 4.35 -11.68
N LYS A 126 -20.83 4.47 -11.21
CA LYS A 126 -19.98 5.65 -11.43
C LYS A 126 -18.86 5.46 -12.43
N CYS A 127 -18.26 4.27 -12.50
CA CYS A 127 -17.09 4.02 -13.35
C CYS A 127 -17.17 2.70 -14.12
N ASP A 128 -18.34 2.07 -14.11
CA ASP A 128 -18.62 0.82 -14.82
C ASP A 128 -17.76 -0.41 -14.44
N TRP A 129 -17.05 -0.33 -13.32
CA TRP A 129 -16.32 -1.49 -12.80
C TRP A 129 -17.30 -2.65 -12.58
N THR A 130 -17.05 -3.80 -13.20
CA THR A 130 -17.96 -4.94 -13.15
C THR A 130 -17.22 -6.18 -12.65
N VAL A 131 -17.74 -6.81 -11.60
CA VAL A 131 -17.13 -7.99 -10.97
C VAL A 131 -18.12 -9.14 -10.86
N CYS A 132 -17.65 -10.36 -11.10
CA CYS A 132 -18.48 -11.55 -11.07
C CYS A 132 -18.88 -11.91 -9.63
N VAL A 133 -19.90 -12.76 -9.49
CA VAL A 133 -20.37 -13.24 -8.18
C VAL A 133 -19.24 -13.89 -7.39
N ASP A 134 -18.36 -14.64 -8.07
CA ASP A 134 -17.27 -15.34 -7.41
C ASP A 134 -16.21 -14.37 -6.86
N CYS A 135 -15.86 -13.31 -7.59
CA CYS A 135 -14.98 -12.26 -7.06
C CYS A 135 -15.60 -11.48 -5.88
N LEU A 136 -16.92 -11.53 -5.72
CA LEU A 136 -17.62 -10.91 -4.60
C LEU A 136 -17.65 -11.77 -3.33
N ARG A 137 -17.31 -13.07 -3.44
CA ARG A 137 -17.29 -13.99 -2.30
C ARG A 137 -16.12 -13.65 -1.37
N PRO A 138 -16.33 -13.51 -0.05
CA PRO A 138 -15.25 -13.23 0.90
C PRO A 138 -14.09 -14.23 0.82
N GLU A 139 -14.39 -15.51 0.57
CA GLU A 139 -13.40 -16.59 0.50
C GLU A 139 -12.42 -16.41 -0.67
N ASN A 140 -12.88 -15.78 -1.75
CA ASN A 140 -12.06 -15.46 -2.93
C ASN A 140 -11.33 -14.10 -2.79
N GLN A 141 -11.62 -13.34 -1.73
CA GLN A 141 -10.94 -12.08 -1.40
C GLN A 141 -9.75 -12.28 -0.46
N GLU A 142 -9.60 -13.47 0.12
CA GLU A 142 -8.49 -13.84 1.02
C GLU A 142 -7.26 -14.37 0.28
N TRP A 143 -7.32 -14.49 -1.05
CA TRP A 143 -6.17 -14.90 -1.86
C TRP A 143 -5.04 -13.85 -1.74
N ASN A 144 -3.79 -14.32 -1.83
CA ASN A 144 -2.60 -13.48 -1.63
C ASN A 144 -2.68 -12.20 -2.47
N LEU A 145 -2.23 -11.07 -1.93
CA LEU A 145 -2.25 -9.75 -2.60
C LEU A 145 -1.62 -9.76 -4.01
N ILE A 146 -0.75 -10.73 -4.30
CA ILE A 146 -0.09 -10.96 -5.60
C ILE A 146 -1.02 -11.68 -6.60
N GLU A 147 -1.90 -12.56 -6.11
CA GLU A 147 -2.89 -13.32 -6.90
C GLU A 147 -4.26 -12.65 -6.94
N GLN A 148 -4.47 -11.61 -6.11
CA GLN A 148 -5.65 -10.78 -6.22
C GLN A 148 -5.64 -10.08 -7.58
N PRO A 149 -6.76 -10.08 -8.29
CA PRO A 149 -6.84 -9.33 -9.52
C PRO A 149 -6.52 -7.86 -9.31
N THR A 150 -5.76 -7.30 -10.24
CA THR A 150 -5.31 -5.91 -10.25
C THR A 150 -6.45 -4.95 -10.51
N GLY A 151 -7.25 -4.73 -9.47
CA GLY A 151 -8.12 -3.58 -9.40
C GLY A 151 -9.29 -3.78 -8.45
N ASN A 152 -9.50 -2.75 -7.65
CA ASN A 152 -10.78 -2.51 -7.02
C ASN A 152 -11.33 -1.26 -7.67
N CYS A 153 -12.64 -1.17 -7.79
CA CYS A 153 -13.23 0.11 -8.16
C CYS A 153 -12.76 1.22 -7.23
N ARG A 154 -12.34 2.31 -7.87
CA ARG A 154 -11.75 3.48 -7.20
C ARG A 154 -12.80 4.46 -6.68
N CYS A 155 -14.08 4.19 -6.89
CA CYS A 155 -15.15 5.07 -6.44
C CYS A 155 -15.36 4.95 -4.93
N ALA A 156 -15.35 6.09 -4.23
CA ALA A 156 -15.47 6.20 -2.77
C ALA A 156 -16.70 5.53 -2.12
N LYS A 157 -17.71 5.12 -2.91
CA LYS A 157 -18.91 4.42 -2.44
C LYS A 157 -19.05 3.00 -3.00
N SER A 158 -18.14 2.58 -3.88
CA SER A 158 -18.24 1.32 -4.59
C SER A 158 -17.27 0.32 -4.00
N ASN A 159 -17.64 -0.20 -2.83
CA ASN A 159 -16.79 -1.14 -2.11
C ASN A 159 -16.93 -2.58 -2.61
N PHE A 160 -17.65 -2.87 -3.70
CA PHE A 160 -17.75 -4.21 -4.33
C PHE A 160 -17.70 -5.42 -3.36
N GLY A 161 -18.42 -5.35 -2.26
CA GLY A 161 -18.39 -6.38 -1.23
C GLY A 161 -17.18 -6.35 -0.28
N VAL A 162 -16.02 -5.83 -0.68
CA VAL A 162 -14.84 -5.64 0.17
C VAL A 162 -15.07 -4.52 1.18
N ARG A 163 -15.31 -4.93 2.42
CA ARG A 163 -15.39 -3.99 3.53
C ARG A 163 -13.98 -3.60 3.94
N TYR A 164 -13.49 -2.45 3.47
CA TYR A 164 -12.21 -1.87 3.92
C TYR A 164 -12.07 -1.80 5.45
N CYS A 165 -13.21 -1.76 6.16
CA CYS A 165 -13.24 -1.76 7.60
C CYS A 165 -12.88 -3.13 8.23
N THR A 166 -12.94 -4.25 7.53
CA THR A 166 -12.53 -5.58 8.07
C THR A 166 -11.13 -6.00 7.64
N MET A 167 -10.55 -5.36 6.61
CA MET A 167 -9.20 -5.65 6.17
C MET A 167 -8.16 -5.16 7.18
N THR A 168 -7.00 -5.85 7.20
CA THR A 168 -5.76 -5.33 7.78
C THR A 168 -5.46 -3.94 7.23
N THR A 169 -4.70 -3.13 7.96
CA THR A 169 -4.50 -1.69 7.68
C THR A 169 -3.76 -1.44 6.35
N SER A 170 -4.46 -1.54 5.21
CA SER A 170 -3.94 -1.04 3.94
C SER A 170 -4.13 0.47 3.88
N PHE A 171 -3.02 1.21 3.91
CA PHE A 171 -3.01 2.66 4.04
C PHE A 171 -3.63 3.39 2.86
N LEU A 172 -3.63 2.76 1.69
CA LEU A 172 -3.79 3.49 0.45
C LEU A 172 -5.15 3.19 -0.19
N HIS A 173 -5.93 4.24 -0.37
CA HIS A 173 -7.16 4.23 -1.16
C HIS A 173 -6.89 4.97 -2.49
N GLY A 174 -7.22 4.33 -3.62
CA GLY A 174 -6.99 4.84 -4.98
C GLY A 174 -5.51 4.97 -5.36
N HIS A 175 -5.04 4.31 -6.43
CA HIS A 175 -3.67 4.34 -6.98
C HIS A 175 -2.49 4.38 -5.98
N GLY A 176 -2.64 4.03 -4.70
CA GLY A 176 -1.57 4.23 -3.73
C GLY A 176 -1.40 5.69 -3.21
N GLN A 177 -2.31 6.63 -3.50
CA GLN A 177 -2.03 8.07 -3.28
C GLN A 177 -2.75 8.72 -2.09
N LYS A 178 -3.92 8.24 -1.68
CA LYS A 178 -4.68 8.85 -0.57
C LYS A 178 -4.73 7.92 0.62
N ARG A 179 -4.52 8.47 1.83
CA ARG A 179 -4.71 7.71 3.06
C ARG A 179 -6.19 7.36 3.23
N TYR A 180 -6.50 6.10 3.49
CA TYR A 180 -7.87 5.71 3.86
C TYR A 180 -8.20 6.29 5.25
N THR A 181 -9.22 7.15 5.31
CA THR A 181 -9.66 7.81 6.54
C THR A 181 -10.98 7.25 7.08
N GLY A 182 -11.49 6.16 6.50
CA GLY A 182 -12.73 5.54 6.94
C GLY A 182 -12.54 4.70 8.21
N ASP A 183 -13.66 4.29 8.80
CA ASP A 183 -13.63 3.43 9.98
C ASP A 183 -13.02 2.07 9.65
N ARG A 184 -12.37 1.48 10.66
CA ARG A 184 -11.90 0.09 10.67
C ARG A 184 -12.40 -0.61 11.92
N HIS A 185 -12.67 -1.90 11.82
CA HIS A 185 -13.06 -2.80 12.88
C HIS A 185 -12.64 -4.23 12.51
N PRO A 186 -11.33 -4.50 12.33
CA PRO A 186 -10.87 -5.88 12.18
C PRO A 186 -11.30 -6.69 13.41
N GLU A 187 -11.35 -8.01 13.28
CA GLU A 187 -11.62 -8.86 14.42
C GLU A 187 -10.52 -8.68 15.48
N ILE A 188 -10.90 -8.31 16.70
CA ILE A 188 -9.96 -7.84 17.74
C ILE A 188 -8.86 -8.88 17.98
N SER A 189 -9.24 -10.16 18.09
CA SER A 189 -8.32 -11.29 18.29
C SER A 189 -7.34 -11.52 17.14
N ALA A 190 -7.75 -11.27 15.89
CA ALA A 190 -6.91 -11.48 14.70
C ALA A 190 -6.11 -10.23 14.31
N SER A 191 -6.46 -9.07 14.84
CA SER A 191 -5.93 -7.78 14.38
C SER A 191 -4.50 -7.45 14.81
N GLY A 192 -4.01 -8.10 15.87
CA GLY A 192 -2.73 -7.75 16.51
C GLY A 192 -2.75 -6.41 17.27
N TYR A 193 -3.89 -5.71 17.31
CA TYR A 193 -4.07 -4.51 18.12
C TYR A 193 -4.58 -4.88 19.53
N PRO A 194 -4.13 -4.17 20.57
CA PRO A 194 -4.70 -4.35 21.90
C PRO A 194 -6.17 -3.89 21.92
N ASP A 195 -6.97 -4.43 22.83
CA ASP A 195 -8.40 -4.05 22.96
C ASP A 195 -8.59 -2.53 23.18
N THR A 196 -7.61 -1.89 23.83
CA THR A 196 -7.58 -0.44 24.08
C THR A 196 -7.41 0.40 22.81
N ALA A 197 -6.96 -0.20 21.71
CA ALA A 197 -6.85 0.47 20.42
C ALA A 197 -8.21 0.68 19.74
N PHE A 198 -9.25 -0.01 20.23
CA PHE A 198 -10.62 0.13 19.76
C PHE A 198 -11.38 1.10 20.66
N GLU A 199 -12.40 1.73 20.10
CA GLU A 199 -13.36 2.54 20.85
C GLU A 199 -14.03 1.69 21.94
N ALA A 200 -14.29 2.32 23.09
CA ALA A 200 -14.88 1.63 24.25
C ALA A 200 -16.30 1.13 23.94
N GLU A 201 -17.09 1.95 23.26
CA GLU A 201 -18.46 1.63 22.88
C GLU A 201 -18.54 1.25 21.40
N ALA A 202 -19.41 0.29 21.08
CA ALA A 202 -19.68 -0.07 19.70
C ALA A 202 -20.53 1.03 19.05
N ARG A 203 -20.13 1.49 17.87
CA ARG A 203 -20.90 2.47 17.09
C ARG A 203 -21.14 1.99 15.67
N LYS A 204 -22.06 2.66 14.98
CA LYS A 204 -22.31 2.41 13.56
C LYS A 204 -21.07 2.78 12.74
N CYS A 205 -20.45 1.78 12.10
CA CYS A 205 -19.34 1.97 11.17
C CYS A 205 -19.80 2.81 9.97
N ARG A 206 -19.11 3.91 9.70
CA ARG A 206 -19.38 4.83 8.59
C ARG A 206 -19.14 4.18 7.22
N ASN A 207 -18.35 3.11 7.16
CA ASN A 207 -18.05 2.41 5.91
C ASN A 207 -19.03 1.26 5.60
N CYS A 208 -19.35 0.40 6.57
CA CYS A 208 -20.23 -0.75 6.34
C CYS A 208 -21.61 -0.69 7.02
N GLY A 209 -21.87 0.32 7.85
CA GLY A 209 -23.15 0.51 8.55
C GLY A 209 -23.43 -0.44 9.72
N ARG A 210 -22.55 -1.40 10.00
CA ARG A 210 -22.70 -2.33 11.14
C ARG A 210 -22.30 -1.67 12.46
N VAL A 211 -22.94 -2.06 13.55
CA VAL A 211 -22.55 -1.65 14.90
C VAL A 211 -21.37 -2.51 15.36
N LYS A 212 -20.19 -1.92 15.48
CA LYS A 212 -18.93 -2.58 15.85
C LYS A 212 -18.06 -1.62 16.66
N ARG A 213 -17.15 -2.15 17.47
CA ARG A 213 -16.07 -1.35 18.09
C ARG A 213 -15.07 -1.00 17.01
N CYS A 214 -14.98 0.29 16.67
CA CYS A 214 -14.10 0.77 15.62
C CYS A 214 -12.71 1.05 16.18
N LEU A 215 -11.66 0.83 15.38
CA LEU A 215 -10.29 1.21 15.70
C LEU A 215 -10.22 2.73 15.85
N LYS A 216 -9.60 3.20 16.93
CA LYS A 216 -9.44 4.64 17.21
C LYS A 216 -8.60 5.30 16.12
N LYS A 217 -8.84 6.59 15.92
CA LYS A 217 -8.20 7.39 14.85
C LYS A 217 -6.67 7.41 14.97
N GLU A 218 -6.13 7.41 16.18
CA GLU A 218 -4.68 7.33 16.43
C GLU A 218 -4.04 6.04 15.89
N HIS A 219 -4.76 4.93 15.91
CA HIS A 219 -4.27 3.63 15.45
C HIS A 219 -4.54 3.36 13.96
N LEU A 220 -5.31 4.22 13.27
CA LEU A 220 -5.51 4.11 11.82
C LEU A 220 -4.21 4.36 11.03
N THR A 221 -3.23 5.02 11.65
CA THR A 221 -1.92 5.30 11.04
C THR A 221 -0.83 4.31 11.42
N ASP A 222 -1.12 3.35 12.29
CA ASP A 222 -0.16 2.32 12.66
C ASP A 222 -0.03 1.36 11.49
N TYR A 223 1.17 1.27 10.90
CA TYR A 223 1.49 0.18 9.97
C TYR A 223 1.06 -1.09 10.70
N ALA A 224 0.19 -1.91 10.09
CA ALA A 224 -0.16 -3.23 10.64
C ALA A 224 1.15 -3.80 11.15
N PRO A 225 1.26 -4.12 12.45
CA PRO A 225 2.56 -4.19 13.06
C PRO A 225 3.16 -5.54 12.73
N GLU A 226 3.59 -5.74 11.48
CA GLU A 226 4.44 -6.84 11.06
C GLU A 226 5.69 -6.85 11.94
N ALA A 227 6.17 -5.66 12.35
CA ALA A 227 7.20 -5.51 13.36
C ALA A 227 6.80 -6.10 14.73
N ARG A 228 5.59 -5.84 15.23
CA ARG A 228 5.13 -6.40 16.52
C ARG A 228 4.76 -7.89 16.42
N PHE A 229 4.25 -8.36 15.30
CA PHE A 229 4.05 -9.79 15.06
C PHE A 229 5.38 -10.54 15.04
N LYS A 230 6.42 -9.92 14.48
CA LYS A 230 7.79 -10.44 14.53
C LYS A 230 8.33 -10.43 15.96
N GLU A 231 8.18 -9.33 16.69
CA GLU A 231 8.58 -9.23 18.12
C GLU A 231 7.83 -10.25 19.00
N LEU A 232 6.52 -10.41 18.85
CA LEU A 232 5.71 -11.38 19.62
C LEU A 232 6.08 -12.83 19.29
N LYS A 233 6.42 -13.14 18.03
CA LYS A 233 6.96 -14.45 17.66
C LYS A 233 8.32 -14.70 18.30
N GLU A 234 9.21 -13.70 18.28
CA GLU A 234 10.54 -13.78 18.89
C GLU A 234 10.44 -13.92 20.43
N GLU A 235 9.51 -13.21 21.08
CA GLU A 235 9.26 -13.29 22.51
C GLU A 235 8.67 -14.64 22.93
N LYS A 236 7.72 -15.17 22.16
CA LYS A 236 7.17 -16.52 22.39
C LYS A 236 8.25 -17.60 22.27
N VAL A 237 9.06 -17.55 21.21
CA VAL A 237 10.19 -18.49 21.03
C VAL A 237 11.18 -18.38 22.20
N ARG A 238 11.47 -17.17 22.68
CA ARG A 238 12.35 -16.97 23.84
C ARG A 238 11.76 -17.59 25.11
N SER A 239 10.46 -17.41 25.37
CA SER A 239 9.79 -17.98 26.54
C SER A 239 9.74 -19.52 26.51
N GLU A 240 9.64 -20.13 25.32
CA GLU A 240 9.68 -21.59 25.16
C GLU A 240 11.10 -22.14 25.38
N ILE A 241 12.15 -21.39 25.00
CA ILE A 241 13.55 -21.74 25.27
C ILE A 241 13.86 -21.68 26.78
N ASP A 242 13.40 -20.63 27.47
CA ASP A 242 13.66 -20.44 28.91
C ASP A 242 12.90 -21.46 29.80
N ALA A 243 11.91 -22.16 29.24
CA ALA A 243 11.12 -23.18 29.93
C ALA A 243 11.70 -24.61 29.83
N LEU A 244 12.78 -24.81 29.05
CA LEU A 244 13.50 -26.09 28.89
C LEU A 244 14.72 -26.17 29.80
#